data_AF-A0A672NXG7-F1
#
_entry.id   AF-A0A672NXG7-F1
#
_cell.length_a   1.000
_cell.length_b   1.000
_cell.length_c   1.000
_cell.angle_alpha   90.00
_cell.angle_beta   90.00
_cell.angle_gamma   90.00
#
_symmetry.space_group_name_H-M   'P 1'
#
loop_
_entity.id
_entity.type
_entity.pdbx_description
1 polymer ?
#
loop_
_entity_poly.entity_id
_entity_poly.type
_entity_poly.pdbx_seq_one_letter_code
_entity_poly.pdbx_strand_id
1 'polypeptide(L)'
;NQSATKGKQIPALPLMLKKNPPEATPAVTSVRYLNKFVMSRFLSVAIDASLIAEERFMNLLNSPKLRTLAKALVPAFLRFGGTKQDFMTFNPRGRYFQARDNSNSAVLGNLCHKRLELPPLLENRLKQEWVLQSKTLLQEELEGKYKRSKFSGKFNLTSLKLLLNKEFIVS
;
A
#
# COMPACT_ATOMS: atom_id res chain seq x y z
N ASN A 1 -28.80 16.60 -87.27
CA ASN A 1 -27.76 17.62 -87.07
C ASN A 1 -27.83 18.13 -85.64
N GLN A 2 -26.67 18.10 -84.98
CA GLN A 2 -26.32 18.73 -83.70
C GLN A 2 -26.80 18.04 -82.41
N SER A 3 -25.90 17.21 -81.91
CA SER A 3 -25.76 16.84 -80.51
C SER A 3 -25.43 18.08 -79.68
N ALA A 4 -26.08 18.23 -78.52
CA ALA A 4 -25.60 19.11 -77.46
C ALA A 4 -25.92 18.48 -76.10
N THR A 5 -24.85 18.25 -75.37
CA THR A 5 -24.70 17.52 -74.12
C THR A 5 -25.58 18.07 -72.99
N LYS A 6 -26.40 17.18 -72.41
CA LYS A 6 -27.20 17.43 -71.21
C LYS A 6 -26.26 17.53 -70.00
N GLY A 7 -25.87 18.75 -69.64
CA GLY A 7 -25.06 19.04 -68.47
C GLY A 7 -25.76 18.60 -67.19
N LYS A 8 -25.20 17.60 -66.52
CA LYS A 8 -25.70 17.01 -65.28
C LYS A 8 -25.36 17.98 -64.13
N GLN A 9 -26.36 18.67 -63.61
CA GLN A 9 -26.20 19.56 -62.47
C GLN A 9 -25.97 18.71 -61.21
N ILE A 10 -24.73 18.71 -60.71
CA ILE A 10 -24.34 18.02 -59.48
C ILE A 10 -24.85 18.87 -58.31
N PRO A 11 -25.65 18.33 -57.37
CA PRO A 11 -26.04 19.08 -56.18
C PRO A 11 -24.78 19.36 -55.34
N ALA A 12 -24.56 20.63 -55.00
CA ALA A 12 -23.49 21.02 -54.10
C ALA A 12 -23.67 20.32 -52.75
N LEU A 13 -22.69 19.51 -52.35
CA LEU A 13 -22.64 18.92 -51.01
C LEU A 13 -22.48 20.06 -49.99
N PRO A 14 -23.23 20.05 -48.87
CA PRO A 14 -23.03 21.03 -47.81
C PRO A 14 -21.59 20.93 -47.30
N LEU A 15 -20.85 22.04 -47.33
CA LEU A 15 -19.55 22.14 -46.70
C LEU A 15 -19.72 21.82 -45.21
N MET A 16 -19.22 20.65 -44.80
CA MET A 16 -19.11 20.29 -43.39
C MET A 16 -18.22 21.34 -42.72
N LEU A 17 -18.84 22.24 -41.95
CA LEU A 17 -18.14 23.13 -41.02
C LEU A 17 -17.30 22.25 -40.10
N LYS A 18 -15.99 22.22 -40.35
CA LYS A 18 -15.00 21.62 -39.47
C LYS A 18 -15.13 22.35 -38.14
N LYS A 19 -15.82 21.75 -37.16
CA LYS A 19 -15.87 22.28 -35.79
C LYS A 19 -14.42 22.43 -35.35
N ASN A 20 -13.99 23.67 -35.16
CA ASN A 20 -12.73 23.94 -34.49
C ASN A 20 -12.77 23.22 -33.13
N PRO A 21 -11.70 22.52 -32.73
CA PRO A 21 -11.65 21.91 -31.41
C PRO A 21 -11.94 23.00 -30.36
N PRO A 22 -12.68 22.67 -29.28
CA PRO A 22 -12.97 23.66 -28.26
C PRO A 22 -11.65 24.23 -27.77
N GLU A 23 -11.50 25.54 -27.97
CA GLU A 23 -10.37 26.32 -27.49
C GLU A 23 -10.21 26.03 -26.00
N ALA A 24 -9.05 25.51 -25.62
CA ALA A 24 -8.79 25.12 -24.25
C ALA A 24 -8.84 26.37 -23.37
N THR A 25 -9.97 26.58 -22.67
CA THR A 25 -10.10 27.63 -21.68
C THR A 25 -8.99 27.48 -20.65
N PRO A 26 -8.20 28.54 -20.38
CA PRO A 26 -7.14 28.47 -19.40
C PRO A 26 -7.73 28.14 -18.04
N ALA A 27 -7.15 27.15 -17.35
CA ALA A 27 -7.55 26.83 -15.98
C ALA A 27 -7.30 28.05 -15.09
N VAL A 28 -8.37 28.68 -14.61
CA VAL A 28 -8.28 29.83 -13.71
C VAL A 28 -8.01 29.31 -12.29
N THR A 29 -6.77 29.38 -11.85
CA THR A 29 -6.37 29.02 -10.48
C THR A 29 -6.77 30.14 -9.52
N SER A 30 -7.94 30.04 -8.90
CA SER A 30 -8.42 31.02 -7.92
C SER A 30 -7.84 30.75 -6.52
N VAL A 31 -6.64 31.26 -6.23
CA VAL A 31 -6.07 31.25 -4.87
C VAL A 31 -6.58 32.48 -4.11
N ARG A 32 -7.81 32.45 -3.60
CA ARG A 32 -8.37 33.57 -2.83
C ARG A 32 -8.03 33.51 -1.34
N TYR A 33 -7.89 32.31 -0.76
CA TYR A 33 -7.51 32.07 0.64
C TYR A 33 -6.83 30.69 0.76
N LEU A 34 -5.94 30.51 1.75
CA LEU A 34 -5.33 29.21 2.06
C LEU A 34 -6.43 28.23 2.48
N ASN A 35 -6.88 27.39 1.56
CA ASN A 35 -8.15 26.68 1.75
C ASN A 35 -8.10 25.60 2.84
N LYS A 36 -6.92 24.97 3.08
CA LYS A 36 -6.65 24.03 4.20
C LYS A 36 -5.15 23.91 4.46
N PHE A 37 -4.75 23.86 5.74
CA PHE A 37 -3.40 23.42 6.12
C PHE A 37 -3.38 21.89 6.19
N VAL A 38 -2.46 21.28 5.45
CA VAL A 38 -2.30 19.83 5.38
C VAL A 38 -0.98 19.47 6.05
N MET A 39 -1.01 18.53 7.00
CA MET A 39 0.18 18.06 7.68
C MET A 39 1.15 17.41 6.70
N SER A 40 2.46 17.53 6.93
CA SER A 40 3.49 16.88 6.09
C SER A 40 3.28 15.36 5.96
N ARG A 41 2.70 14.73 6.98
CA ARG A 41 2.36 13.28 7.03
C ARG A 41 0.97 12.93 6.49
N PHE A 42 0.36 13.82 5.71
CA PHE A 42 -0.99 13.60 5.22
C PHE A 42 -1.12 12.32 4.40
N LEU A 43 -0.12 12.01 3.58
CA LEU A 43 -0.05 10.74 2.87
C LEU A 43 0.49 9.65 3.81
N SER A 44 -0.41 9.02 4.56
CA SER A 44 -0.10 7.93 5.48
C SER A 44 -0.60 6.59 4.96
N VAL A 45 -0.04 5.50 5.49
CA VAL A 45 -0.37 4.14 5.06
C VAL A 45 -0.81 3.26 6.21
N ALA A 46 -1.55 2.20 5.90
CA ALA A 46 -1.99 1.20 6.85
C ALA A 46 -1.57 -0.20 6.40
N ILE A 47 -1.26 -1.06 7.37
CA ILE A 47 -1.10 -2.49 7.21
C ILE A 47 -2.26 -3.17 7.95
N ASP A 48 -2.94 -4.08 7.26
CA ASP A 48 -4.04 -4.82 7.86
C ASP A 48 -3.54 -5.71 9.01
N ALA A 49 -4.25 -5.67 10.14
CA ALA A 49 -4.02 -6.52 11.30
C ALA A 49 -4.10 -8.02 10.96
N SER A 50 -4.75 -8.39 9.86
CA SER A 50 -4.72 -9.76 9.31
C SER A 50 -3.32 -10.29 9.02
N LEU A 51 -2.35 -9.41 8.69
CA LEU A 51 -0.94 -9.79 8.52
C LEU A 51 -0.31 -10.26 9.84
N ILE A 52 -0.74 -9.66 10.95
CA ILE A 52 -0.24 -9.97 12.30
C ILE A 52 -0.92 -11.23 12.86
N ALA A 53 -2.17 -11.49 12.48
CA ALA A 53 -2.93 -12.65 12.94
C ALA A 53 -2.17 -13.98 12.75
N GLU A 54 -1.31 -14.05 11.74
CA GLU A 54 -0.31 -15.10 11.61
C GLU A 54 1.11 -14.50 11.52
N GLU A 55 1.78 -14.40 12.68
CA GLU A 55 3.02 -13.64 12.89
C GLU A 55 4.15 -13.99 11.92
N ARG A 56 4.15 -15.19 11.31
CA ARG A 56 5.14 -15.57 10.30
C ARG A 56 5.16 -14.63 9.10
N PHE A 57 4.02 -14.03 8.72
CA PHE A 57 3.93 -13.14 7.58
C PHE A 57 4.52 -11.75 7.86
N MET A 58 4.70 -11.37 9.13
CA MET A 58 5.44 -10.16 9.48
C MET A 58 6.87 -10.17 8.97
N ASN A 59 7.44 -11.35 8.70
CA ASN A 59 8.74 -11.47 8.07
C ASN A 59 8.78 -10.88 6.66
N LEU A 60 7.65 -10.81 5.94
CA LEU A 60 7.57 -10.17 4.61
C LEU A 60 7.95 -8.69 4.69
N LEU A 61 7.67 -8.02 5.81
CA LEU A 61 8.03 -6.61 6.03
C LEU A 61 9.55 -6.38 6.09
N ASN A 62 10.36 -7.44 6.24
CA ASN A 62 11.82 -7.36 6.14
C ASN A 62 12.34 -7.24 4.69
N SER A 63 11.48 -7.40 3.68
CA SER A 63 11.90 -7.31 2.28
C SER A 63 12.56 -5.96 1.99
N PRO A 64 13.77 -5.93 1.39
CA PRO A 64 14.44 -4.69 0.98
C PRO A 64 13.57 -3.83 0.08
N LYS A 65 12.76 -4.46 -0.79
CA LYS A 65 11.82 -3.76 -1.67
C LYS A 65 10.77 -2.99 -0.88
N LEU A 66 10.11 -3.63 0.09
CA LEU A 66 9.11 -2.96 0.94
C LEU A 66 9.74 -1.85 1.78
N ARG A 67 10.96 -2.05 2.28
CA ARG A 67 11.68 -0.99 3.00
C ARG A 67 11.98 0.22 2.12
N THR A 68 12.44 0.01 0.89
CA THR A 68 12.71 1.10 -0.06
C THR A 68 11.43 1.85 -0.42
N LEU A 69 10.33 1.14 -0.65
CA LEU A 69 9.02 1.75 -0.93
C LEU A 69 8.49 2.53 0.27
N ALA A 70 8.58 1.97 1.48
CA ALA A 70 8.16 2.66 2.69
C ALA A 70 8.97 3.95 2.92
N LYS A 71 10.29 3.92 2.69
CA LYS A 71 11.15 5.11 2.80
C LYS A 71 10.74 6.23 1.84
N ALA A 72 10.24 5.91 0.64
CA ALA A 72 9.78 6.91 -0.31
C ALA A 72 8.49 7.64 0.15
N LEU A 73 7.77 7.08 1.12
CA LEU A 73 6.57 7.68 1.70
C LEU A 73 6.87 8.55 2.93
N VAL A 74 8.12 8.61 3.39
CA VAL A 74 8.50 9.48 4.50
C VAL A 74 8.33 10.95 4.10
N PRO A 75 7.75 11.80 4.97
CA PRO A 75 7.21 11.49 6.29
C PRO A 75 5.76 10.99 6.24
N ALA A 76 5.45 9.93 6.97
CA ALA A 76 4.11 9.33 7.00
C ALA A 76 3.81 8.63 8.33
N PHE A 77 2.53 8.41 8.64
CA PHE A 77 2.10 7.48 9.68
C PHE A 77 1.97 6.07 9.10
N LEU A 78 2.24 5.07 9.94
CA LEU A 78 1.97 3.67 9.65
C LEU A 78 0.97 3.14 10.67
N ARG A 79 -0.25 2.88 10.24
CA ARG A 79 -1.29 2.30 11.07
C ARG A 79 -1.29 0.78 10.95
N PHE A 80 -1.40 0.08 12.08
CA PHE A 80 -1.79 -1.33 12.10
C PHE A 80 -3.26 -1.41 12.52
N GLY A 81 -4.12 -1.98 11.69
CA GLY A 81 -5.54 -2.06 12.01
C GLY A 81 -6.36 -2.69 10.91
N GLY A 82 -7.67 -2.45 10.91
CA GLY A 82 -8.60 -3.13 10.00
C GLY A 82 -9.48 -4.11 10.76
N THR A 83 -10.38 -4.80 10.07
CA THR A 83 -11.45 -5.59 10.69
C THR A 83 -10.92 -6.71 11.60
N LYS A 84 -9.77 -7.29 11.26
CA LYS A 84 -9.18 -8.38 12.06
C LYS A 84 -8.73 -7.90 13.45
N GLN A 85 -8.48 -6.61 13.63
CA GLN A 85 -8.03 -6.01 14.89
C GLN A 85 -8.97 -6.35 16.06
N ASP A 86 -10.28 -6.34 15.82
CA ASP A 86 -11.30 -6.58 16.85
C ASP A 86 -11.34 -8.05 17.32
N PHE A 87 -10.76 -8.96 16.53
CA PHE A 87 -10.71 -10.40 16.80
C PHE A 87 -9.33 -10.88 17.26
N MET A 88 -8.45 -9.94 17.59
CA MET A 88 -7.10 -10.22 18.02
C MET A 88 -6.95 -10.02 19.52
N THR A 89 -6.30 -10.96 20.19
CA THR A 89 -5.97 -10.86 21.61
C THR A 89 -4.48 -10.94 21.81
N PHE A 90 -3.94 -9.97 22.55
CA PHE A 90 -2.54 -9.98 22.92
C PHE A 90 -2.23 -11.15 23.86
N ASN A 91 -1.21 -11.93 23.53
CA ASN A 91 -0.69 -13.03 24.32
C ASN A 91 0.82 -12.83 24.60
N PRO A 92 1.18 -12.31 25.79
CA PRO A 92 2.58 -12.06 26.15
C PRO A 92 3.39 -13.35 26.32
N ARG A 93 2.75 -14.52 26.42
CA ARG A 93 3.42 -15.83 26.54
C ARG A 93 3.48 -16.59 25.22
N GLY A 94 3.25 -15.92 24.09
CA GLY A 94 3.29 -16.54 22.76
C GLY A 94 4.66 -17.15 22.43
N ARG A 95 4.69 -18.12 21.50
CA ARG A 95 5.91 -18.86 21.12
C ARG A 95 7.06 -17.95 20.65
N TYR A 96 6.75 -16.78 20.09
CA TYR A 96 7.75 -15.80 19.66
C TYR A 96 8.30 -14.93 20.81
N PHE A 97 7.67 -14.91 21.99
CA PHE A 97 8.16 -14.17 23.16
C PHE A 97 9.39 -14.85 23.80
N GLN A 98 9.50 -16.18 23.68
CA GLN A 98 10.59 -16.97 24.25
C GLN A 98 11.88 -16.90 23.40
N ALA A 99 11.82 -16.34 22.19
CA ALA A 99 13.01 -16.07 21.41
C ALA A 99 13.69 -14.80 21.93
N ARG A 100 14.70 -15.00 22.79
CA ARG A 100 15.80 -14.06 23.09
C ARG A 100 15.50 -13.00 24.15
N ASP A 101 15.86 -13.31 25.39
CA ASP A 101 16.12 -12.33 26.46
C ASP A 101 17.63 -12.10 26.71
N ASN A 102 18.51 -12.61 25.83
CA ASN A 102 19.98 -12.50 25.97
C ASN A 102 20.66 -11.65 24.88
N SER A 103 20.15 -10.48 24.50
CA SER A 103 20.89 -9.59 23.58
C SER A 103 21.08 -8.19 24.16
N ASN A 104 22.33 -7.91 24.54
CA ASN A 104 22.86 -6.63 24.97
C ASN A 104 22.38 -5.46 24.11
N SER A 105 21.90 -4.41 24.79
CA SER A 105 21.33 -3.16 24.29
C SER A 105 22.23 -2.37 23.30
N ALA A 106 23.53 -2.65 23.23
CA ALA A 106 24.49 -1.89 22.43
C ALA A 106 24.46 -2.14 20.90
N VAL A 107 23.75 -3.17 20.41
CA VAL A 107 23.74 -3.55 18.97
C VAL A 107 22.53 -2.97 18.21
N LEU A 108 21.77 -2.06 18.81
CA LEU A 108 20.54 -1.55 18.19
C LEU A 108 20.79 -0.53 17.05
N GLY A 109 21.95 0.13 17.04
CA GLY A 109 22.28 1.18 16.06
C GLY A 109 22.58 0.69 14.64
N ASN A 110 23.03 -0.57 14.48
CA ASN A 110 23.55 -1.08 13.21
C ASN A 110 22.64 -2.10 12.50
N LEU A 111 21.44 -2.35 13.03
CA LEU A 111 20.50 -3.32 12.45
C LEU A 111 19.90 -2.83 11.11
N CYS A 112 19.91 -1.51 10.85
CA CYS A 112 19.41 -0.92 9.60
C CYS A 112 20.21 -1.28 8.36
N HIS A 113 21.47 -1.72 8.52
CA HIS A 113 22.39 -1.86 7.39
C HIS A 113 23.00 -3.24 7.20
N LYS A 114 22.93 -4.18 8.16
CA LYS A 114 23.83 -5.35 8.09
C LYS A 114 23.27 -6.76 8.25
N ARG A 115 22.00 -7.04 8.55
CA ARG A 115 21.62 -8.45 8.82
C ARG A 115 20.14 -8.87 8.79
N LEU A 116 19.29 -8.26 7.97
CA LEU A 116 17.84 -8.57 7.98
C LEU A 116 17.25 -8.82 6.59
N GLU A 117 18.07 -9.24 5.62
CA GLU A 117 17.54 -9.69 4.34
C GLU A 117 16.79 -11.00 4.54
N LEU A 118 15.51 -11.00 4.17
CA LEU A 118 14.68 -12.18 4.18
C LEU A 118 15.26 -13.19 3.17
N PRO A 119 15.64 -14.42 3.58
CA PRO A 119 16.19 -15.39 2.65
C PRO A 119 15.23 -15.62 1.47
N PRO A 120 15.68 -15.61 0.20
CA PRO A 120 14.79 -15.66 -0.97
C PRO A 120 13.85 -16.86 -0.97
N LEU A 121 14.32 -18.03 -0.51
CA LEU A 121 13.50 -19.22 -0.38
C LEU A 121 12.35 -19.04 0.62
N LEU A 122 12.65 -18.40 1.77
CA LEU A 122 11.64 -18.10 2.79
C LEU A 122 10.68 -17.02 2.28
N GLU A 123 11.17 -15.99 1.58
CA GLU A 123 10.33 -14.96 0.98
C GLU A 123 9.34 -15.54 -0.02
N ASN A 124 9.80 -16.39 -0.93
CA ASN A 124 8.95 -17.00 -1.95
C ASN A 124 7.89 -17.92 -1.34
N ARG A 125 8.29 -18.73 -0.34
CA ARG A 125 7.36 -19.57 0.41
C ARG A 125 6.29 -18.73 1.13
N LEU A 126 6.69 -17.68 1.85
CA LEU A 126 5.76 -16.81 2.55
C LEU A 126 4.81 -16.09 1.59
N LYS A 127 5.27 -15.67 0.41
CA LYS A 127 4.42 -15.09 -0.64
C LYS A 127 3.38 -16.08 -1.15
N GLN A 128 3.78 -17.33 -1.42
CA GLN A 128 2.85 -18.37 -1.85
C GLN A 128 1.81 -18.68 -0.77
N GLU A 129 2.25 -18.84 0.48
CA GLU A 129 1.37 -19.06 1.63
C GLU A 129 0.43 -17.87 1.86
N TRP A 130 0.91 -16.63 1.65
CA TRP A 130 0.10 -15.42 1.78
C TRP A 130 -1.01 -15.34 0.74
N VAL A 131 -0.78 -15.80 -0.49
CA VAL A 131 -1.83 -15.87 -1.53
C VAL A 131 -2.93 -16.86 -1.15
N LEU A 132 -2.61 -17.94 -0.45
CA LEU A 132 -3.62 -18.87 0.07
C LEU A 132 -4.35 -18.26 1.27
N GLN A 133 -3.61 -17.57 2.14
CA GLN A 133 -4.17 -16.87 3.28
C GLN A 133 -5.14 -15.76 2.85
N SER A 134 -4.82 -14.98 1.82
CA SER A 134 -5.67 -13.89 1.34
C SER A 134 -7.03 -14.36 0.84
N LYS A 135 -7.09 -15.54 0.19
CA LYS A 135 -8.37 -16.18 -0.17
C LYS A 135 -9.21 -16.53 1.05
N THR A 136 -8.56 -17.02 2.10
CA THR A 136 -9.23 -17.36 3.37
C THR A 136 -9.75 -16.09 4.06
N LEU A 137 -8.95 -15.02 4.08
CA LEU A 137 -9.35 -13.73 4.64
C LEU A 137 -10.53 -13.10 3.87
N LEU A 138 -10.51 -13.18 2.55
CA LEU A 138 -11.63 -12.74 1.71
C LEU A 138 -12.91 -13.53 2.03
N GLN A 139 -12.80 -14.84 2.20
CA GLN A 139 -13.94 -15.66 2.58
C GLN A 139 -14.49 -15.29 3.97
N GLU A 140 -13.62 -15.03 4.94
CA GLU A 140 -14.04 -14.56 6.27
C GLU A 140 -14.80 -13.23 6.20
N GLU A 141 -14.37 -12.32 5.31
CA GLU A 141 -15.03 -11.04 5.07
C GLU A 141 -16.40 -11.20 4.41
N LEU A 142 -16.52 -12.07 3.41
CA LEU A 142 -17.79 -12.36 2.74
C LEU A 142 -18.81 -13.03 3.67
N GLU A 143 -18.35 -13.90 4.57
CA GLU A 143 -19.20 -14.60 5.53
C GLU A 143 -19.50 -13.77 6.80
N GLY A 144 -18.75 -12.70 7.04
CA GLY A 144 -18.79 -11.93 8.30
C GLY A 144 -18.37 -12.75 9.54
N LYS A 145 -17.69 -13.89 9.34
CA LYS A 145 -17.31 -14.85 10.39
C LYS A 145 -15.81 -14.83 10.61
N TYR A 146 -15.37 -14.04 11.57
CA TYR A 146 -13.95 -13.85 11.83
C TYR A 146 -13.41 -14.81 12.90
N LYS A 147 -12.32 -15.51 12.56
CA LYS A 147 -11.59 -16.33 13.53
C LYS A 147 -10.84 -15.47 14.53
N ARG A 148 -10.97 -15.82 15.82
CA ARG A 148 -10.20 -15.19 16.91
C ARG A 148 -8.74 -15.64 16.84
N SER A 149 -7.82 -14.71 16.89
CA SER A 149 -6.37 -14.99 16.81
C SER A 149 -5.63 -14.38 17.99
N LYS A 150 -4.53 -15.01 18.37
CA LYS A 150 -3.64 -14.51 19.42
C LYS A 150 -2.35 -14.04 18.77
N PHE A 151 -1.88 -12.87 19.17
CA PHE A 151 -0.60 -12.34 18.72
C PHE A 151 0.30 -12.02 19.92
N SER A 152 1.60 -12.08 19.71
CA SER A 152 2.63 -11.86 20.71
C SER A 152 3.41 -10.60 20.40
N GLY A 153 3.83 -9.89 21.44
CA GLY A 153 4.41 -8.54 21.30
C GLY A 153 5.85 -8.49 20.83
N LYS A 154 6.57 -9.62 20.89
CA LYS A 154 7.87 -9.75 20.23
C LYS A 154 7.65 -10.12 18.77
N PHE A 155 7.05 -9.19 18.03
CA PHE A 155 7.47 -9.03 16.64
C PHE A 155 8.97 -8.76 16.68
N ASN A 156 9.69 -9.11 15.63
CA ASN A 156 11.03 -8.59 15.47
C ASN A 156 10.86 -7.06 15.39
N LEU A 157 10.94 -6.37 16.53
CA LEU A 157 10.73 -4.93 16.63
C LEU A 157 11.74 -4.25 15.72
N THR A 158 12.84 -4.92 15.40
CA THR A 158 13.75 -4.54 14.33
C THR A 158 13.05 -4.44 12.98
N SER A 159 12.22 -5.38 12.52
CA SER A 159 11.47 -5.30 11.26
C SER A 159 10.58 -4.06 11.17
N LEU A 160 9.85 -3.75 12.24
CA LEU A 160 9.03 -2.55 12.31
C LEU A 160 9.91 -1.29 12.43
N LYS A 161 10.88 -1.30 13.33
CA LYS A 161 11.81 -0.18 13.56
C LYS A 161 12.71 0.11 12.35
N LEU A 162 12.95 -0.88 11.50
CA LEU A 162 13.61 -0.78 10.18
C LEU A 162 12.72 -0.12 9.13
N LEU A 163 11.45 -0.49 9.11
CA LEU A 163 10.47 0.12 8.22
C LEU A 163 10.20 1.57 8.67
N LEU A 164 10.18 1.79 9.98
CA LEU A 164 9.74 3.03 10.61
C LEU A 164 10.85 4.06 10.81
N ASN A 165 12.12 3.63 10.79
CA ASN A 165 13.33 4.45 10.69
C ASN A 165 13.22 5.84 11.37
N LYS A 166 12.80 5.95 12.63
CA LYS A 166 12.50 7.20 13.38
C LYS A 166 11.53 8.22 12.73
N GLU A 167 11.18 8.09 11.46
CA GLU A 167 10.44 9.08 10.67
C GLU A 167 8.97 8.69 10.45
N PHE A 168 8.65 7.40 10.59
CA PHE A 168 7.26 6.98 10.72
C PHE A 168 6.85 6.89 12.18
N ILE A 169 5.66 7.42 12.45
CA ILE A 169 5.00 7.24 13.75
C ILE A 169 3.94 6.15 13.58
N VAL A 170 3.93 5.20 14.50
CA VAL A 170 2.85 4.21 14.60
C VAL A 170 1.69 4.87 15.35
N SER A 171 0.52 4.92 14.72
CA SER A 171 -0.72 5.41 15.35
C SER A 171 -1.52 4.27 15.94
#